data_AF-A0A2V9T1X1-F1
#
_entry.id   AF-A0A2V9T1X1-F1
#
_cell.length_a   1.000
_cell.length_b   1.000
_cell.length_c   1.000
_cell.angle_alpha   90.00
_cell.angle_beta   90.00
_cell.angle_gamma   90.00
#
_symmetry.space_group_name_H-M   'P 1'
#
loop_
_entity.id
_entity.type
_entity.pdbx_description
1 polymer ?
#
loop_
_entity_poly.entity_id
_entity_poly.type
_entity_poly.pdbx_seq_one_letter_code
_entity_poly.pdbx_strand_id
1 'polypeptide(L)'
;MTTKSRGWFVTAALAPWGRPLALPLYAILLSSLVAAPLHARPRAFHRATDSNYISALAAANHFLHAWQNQDRETGIAMLTDTIKHQTSEDRLQSFFSSGSEAAYEIARGKRMKTGRYVFPITLFDPRTTPRPRCSRIVIIRAGKDDWAVDQLP
;
A
#
# COMPACT_ATOMS: atom_id res chain seq x y z
N MET A 1 90.26 -21.60 -14.32
CA MET A 1 90.56 -22.78 -15.18
C MET A 1 89.26 -23.53 -15.39
N THR A 2 88.79 -23.96 -16.57
CA THR A 2 89.22 -23.85 -17.98
C THR A 2 88.09 -24.50 -18.79
N THR A 3 87.62 -23.82 -19.86
CA THR A 3 87.23 -24.34 -21.20
C THR A 3 86.14 -25.44 -21.30
N LYS A 4 85.20 -25.45 -22.24
CA LYS A 4 85.40 -25.64 -23.69
C LYS A 4 84.00 -25.83 -24.35
N SER A 5 83.60 -25.01 -25.33
CA SER A 5 83.45 -25.32 -26.78
C SER A 5 82.27 -26.24 -27.17
N ARG A 6 81.21 -25.72 -27.82
CA ARG A 6 80.92 -25.63 -29.29
C ARG A 6 80.36 -26.90 -29.96
N GLY A 7 79.38 -26.68 -30.85
CA GLY A 7 79.04 -27.50 -32.03
C GLY A 7 77.60 -28.00 -31.98
N TRP A 8 76.63 -27.48 -32.76
CA TRP A 8 76.38 -27.49 -34.22
C TRP A 8 75.47 -28.67 -34.68
N PHE A 9 74.38 -28.31 -35.37
CA PHE A 9 73.62 -29.08 -36.38
C PHE A 9 72.78 -30.29 -35.89
N VAL A 10 71.65 -30.73 -36.47
CA VAL A 10 70.88 -30.42 -37.70
C VAL A 10 69.50 -31.11 -37.61
N THR A 11 68.49 -30.45 -38.18
CA THR A 11 67.20 -30.87 -38.80
C THR A 11 66.40 -32.14 -38.40
N ALA A 12 65.07 -31.92 -38.38
CA ALA A 12 63.97 -32.71 -39.01
C ALA A 12 63.73 -34.16 -38.53
N ALA A 13 62.53 -34.72 -38.48
CA ALA A 13 61.14 -34.32 -38.68
C ALA A 13 60.28 -35.54 -38.22
N LEU A 14 58.96 -35.42 -38.39
CA LEU A 14 57.91 -36.47 -38.30
C LEU A 14 57.21 -36.61 -36.94
N ALA A 15 56.06 -35.94 -36.87
CA ALA A 15 54.88 -36.34 -36.11
C ALA A 15 54.34 -37.68 -36.68
N PRO A 16 53.45 -38.48 -36.01
CA PRO A 16 52.20 -37.96 -35.46
C PRO A 16 51.52 -38.73 -34.29
N TRP A 17 50.40 -38.13 -33.88
CA TRP A 17 49.19 -38.73 -33.28
C TRP A 17 49.17 -39.15 -31.81
N GLY A 18 48.29 -38.45 -31.09
CA GLY A 18 47.80 -38.84 -29.77
C GLY A 18 47.12 -37.66 -29.09
N ARG A 19 45.94 -37.24 -29.57
CA ARG A 19 45.03 -36.44 -28.75
C ARG A 19 44.24 -37.40 -27.87
N PRO A 20 44.06 -37.06 -26.59
CA PRO A 20 42.68 -37.03 -26.12
C PRO A 20 42.29 -35.66 -25.54
N LEU A 21 41.02 -35.36 -25.80
CA LEU A 21 40.18 -34.33 -25.21
C LEU A 21 40.41 -34.14 -23.71
N ALA A 22 40.32 -32.88 -23.24
CA ALA A 22 39.16 -32.40 -22.47
C ALA A 22 39.60 -31.31 -21.47
N LEU A 23 39.24 -30.06 -21.81
CA LEU A 23 38.68 -29.01 -20.94
C LEU A 23 39.30 -28.77 -19.54
N PRO A 24 39.60 -27.50 -19.21
CA PRO A 24 38.48 -26.63 -18.90
C PRO A 24 38.60 -25.26 -19.55
N LEU A 25 37.80 -25.08 -20.59
CA LEU A 25 37.26 -23.80 -21.05
C LEU A 25 36.23 -23.24 -20.03
N TYR A 26 36.50 -23.40 -18.73
CA TYR A 26 35.58 -23.11 -17.62
C TYR A 26 35.99 -21.89 -16.80
N ALA A 27 37.17 -21.32 -17.09
CA ALA A 27 37.66 -20.13 -16.39
C ALA A 27 37.13 -18.80 -16.95
N ILE A 28 36.49 -18.80 -18.13
CA ILE A 28 36.02 -17.56 -18.79
C ILE A 28 34.54 -17.27 -18.48
N LEU A 29 33.77 -18.24 -17.96
CA LEU A 29 32.34 -18.08 -17.68
C LEU A 29 32.02 -17.49 -16.30
N LEU A 30 33.01 -17.31 -15.42
CA LEU A 30 32.79 -16.74 -14.08
C LEU A 30 33.03 -15.22 -13.97
N SER A 31 33.51 -14.56 -15.03
CA SER A 31 33.94 -13.16 -14.95
C SER A 31 32.94 -12.13 -15.53
N SER A 32 31.70 -12.54 -15.83
CA SER A 32 30.64 -11.66 -16.33
C SER A 32 29.58 -11.28 -15.28
N LEU A 33 29.84 -11.51 -14.00
CA LEU A 33 28.99 -10.99 -12.91
C LEU A 33 29.36 -9.54 -12.55
N VAL A 34 29.47 -8.66 -13.56
CA VAL A 34 29.39 -7.21 -13.32
C VAL A 34 27.92 -6.90 -13.11
N ALA A 35 27.49 -6.95 -11.85
CA ALA A 35 26.19 -6.46 -11.44
C ALA A 35 26.13 -4.96 -11.75
N ALA A 36 25.51 -4.59 -12.88
CA ALA A 36 25.12 -3.22 -13.12
C ALA A 36 24.16 -2.81 -11.98
N PRO A 37 24.46 -1.76 -11.20
CA PRO A 37 23.46 -1.24 -10.30
C PRO A 37 22.37 -0.64 -11.18
N LEU A 38 21.26 -1.37 -11.32
CA LEU A 38 19.98 -0.75 -11.67
C LEU A 38 19.72 0.27 -10.57
N HIS A 39 20.17 1.50 -10.77
CA HIS A 39 19.57 2.66 -10.14
C HIS A 39 18.14 2.72 -10.69
N ALA A 40 17.27 1.86 -10.15
CA ALA A 40 15.87 2.15 -10.05
C ALA A 40 15.83 3.43 -9.24
N ARG A 41 15.84 4.58 -9.94
CA ARG A 41 15.47 5.86 -9.37
C ARG A 41 14.20 5.54 -8.62
N PRO A 42 14.15 5.59 -7.27
CA PRO A 42 12.89 5.49 -6.60
C PRO A 42 12.10 6.60 -7.25
N ARG A 43 11.08 6.22 -8.04
CA ARG A 43 10.09 7.17 -8.50
C ARG A 43 9.61 7.69 -7.17
N ALA A 44 10.07 8.87 -6.79
CA ALA A 44 9.70 9.50 -5.55
C ALA A 44 8.20 9.63 -5.71
N PHE A 45 7.49 8.64 -5.18
CA PHE A 45 6.06 8.63 -5.09
C PHE A 45 5.75 9.56 -3.91
N HIS A 46 6.26 10.79 -3.99
CA HIS A 46 5.53 11.94 -3.52
C HIS A 46 4.30 12.05 -4.42
N ARG A 47 3.38 11.09 -4.27
CA ARG A 47 1.96 11.43 -4.31
C ARG A 47 1.87 12.53 -3.26
N ALA A 48 1.85 13.78 -3.69
CA ALA A 48 1.44 14.88 -2.83
C ALA A 48 0.22 14.37 -2.07
N THR A 49 0.35 14.24 -0.75
CA THR A 49 -0.71 13.66 0.06
C THR A 49 -1.93 14.52 -0.16
N ASP A 50 -2.99 13.94 -0.76
CA ASP A 50 -4.17 14.70 -1.16
C ASP A 50 -4.77 15.31 0.12
N SER A 51 -4.60 16.62 0.31
CA SER A 51 -5.07 17.30 1.53
C SER A 51 -6.56 17.06 1.75
N ASN A 52 -7.33 16.96 0.67
CA ASN A 52 -8.76 16.65 0.74
C ASN A 52 -9.02 15.25 1.26
N TYR A 53 -8.17 14.28 0.89
CA TYR A 53 -8.25 12.92 1.42
C TYR A 53 -7.99 12.90 2.93
N ILE A 54 -6.99 13.66 3.40
CA ILE A 54 -6.68 13.77 4.83
C ILE A 54 -7.87 14.39 5.58
N SER A 55 -8.41 15.51 5.09
CA SER A 55 -9.56 16.17 5.72
C SER A 55 -10.81 15.28 5.71
N ALA A 56 -11.08 14.58 4.61
CA ALA A 56 -12.19 13.64 4.54
C ALA A 56 -12.01 12.44 5.48
N LEU A 57 -10.79 11.94 5.63
CA LEU A 57 -10.47 10.87 6.58
C LEU A 57 -10.64 11.35 8.04
N ALA A 58 -10.20 12.58 8.35
CA ALA A 58 -10.40 13.18 9.66
C ALA A 58 -11.90 13.33 9.99
N ALA A 59 -12.71 13.77 9.03
CA ALA A 59 -14.16 13.84 9.20
C ALA A 59 -14.80 12.46 9.40
N ALA A 60 -14.38 11.44 8.64
CA ALA A 60 -14.83 10.06 8.87
C ALA A 60 -14.48 9.57 10.28
N ASN A 61 -13.24 9.83 10.74
CA ASN A 61 -12.80 9.47 12.08
C ASN A 61 -13.60 10.18 13.17
N HIS A 62 -13.84 11.48 13.03
CA HIS A 62 -14.61 12.25 14.00
C HIS A 62 -16.07 11.78 14.08
N PHE A 63 -16.70 11.48 12.95
CA PHE A 63 -18.05 10.92 12.93
C PHE A 63 -18.13 9.55 13.62
N LEU A 64 -17.18 8.65 13.33
CA LEU A 64 -17.16 7.32 13.95
C LEU A 64 -16.80 7.37 15.44
N HIS A 65 -15.97 8.34 15.84
CA HIS A 65 -15.70 8.61 17.24
C HIS A 65 -16.95 9.11 17.97
N ALA A 66 -17.76 9.97 17.33
CA ALA A 66 -19.06 10.37 17.89
C ALA A 66 -20.01 9.15 18.01
N TRP A 67 -20.06 8.28 17.00
CA TRP A 67 -20.79 7.00 17.08
C TRP A 67 -20.33 6.11 18.23
N GLN A 68 -19.02 5.97 18.42
CA GLN A 68 -18.44 5.14 19.49
C GLN A 68 -18.78 5.68 20.89
N ASN A 69 -18.82 7.01 21.06
CA ASN A 69 -19.11 7.65 22.34
C ASN A 69 -20.60 7.93 22.57
N GLN A 70 -21.48 7.44 21.69
CA GLN A 70 -22.92 7.73 21.71
C GLN A 70 -23.23 9.25 21.65
N ASP A 71 -22.30 10.04 21.11
CA ASP A 71 -22.47 11.48 20.92
C ASP A 71 -23.30 11.74 19.66
N ARG A 72 -24.62 11.64 19.86
CA ARG A 72 -25.61 11.83 18.82
C ARG A 72 -25.61 13.26 18.27
N GLU A 73 -25.36 14.26 19.12
CA GLU A 73 -25.41 15.66 18.72
C GLU A 73 -24.31 15.97 17.71
N THR A 74 -23.07 15.63 18.05
CA THR A 74 -21.91 15.78 17.16
C THR A 74 -22.10 14.95 15.89
N GLY A 75 -22.55 13.70 16.03
CA GLY A 75 -22.78 12.81 14.89
C GLY A 75 -23.82 13.35 13.90
N ILE A 76 -24.95 13.87 14.39
CA ILE A 76 -26.01 14.46 13.55
C ILE A 76 -25.52 15.76 12.90
N ALA A 77 -24.76 16.60 13.61
CA ALA A 77 -24.23 17.84 13.05
C ALA A 77 -23.36 17.61 11.81
N MET A 78 -22.63 16.48 11.78
CA MET A 78 -21.76 16.09 10.66
C MET A 78 -22.49 15.48 9.46
N LEU A 79 -23.80 15.25 9.53
CA LEU A 79 -24.57 14.69 8.43
C LEU A 79 -24.95 15.77 7.40
N THR A 80 -24.98 15.38 6.12
CA THR A 80 -25.57 16.22 5.07
C THR A 80 -27.09 16.35 5.29
N ASP A 81 -27.69 17.45 4.84
CA ASP A 81 -29.15 17.62 4.95
C ASP A 81 -29.89 16.52 4.18
N THR A 82 -29.31 16.04 3.08
CA THR A 82 -29.85 14.91 2.31
C THR A 82 -30.01 13.65 3.19
N ILE A 83 -28.97 13.23 3.92
CA ILE A 83 -29.05 12.02 4.74
C ILE A 83 -29.90 12.25 6.00
N LYS A 84 -29.92 13.48 6.55
CA LYS A 84 -30.82 13.86 7.66
C LYS A 84 -32.29 13.72 7.27
N HIS A 85 -32.67 14.10 6.06
CA HIS A 85 -34.06 13.97 5.58
C HIS A 85 -34.42 12.54 5.14
N GLN A 86 -33.44 11.75 4.68
CA GLN A 86 -33.66 10.37 4.25
C GLN A 86 -33.72 9.36 5.40
N THR A 87 -33.10 9.68 6.54
CA THR A 87 -33.01 8.78 7.68
C THR A 87 -34.00 9.21 8.75
N SER A 88 -34.86 8.29 9.19
CA SER A 88 -35.77 8.57 10.30
C SER A 88 -35.00 8.81 11.59
N GLU A 89 -35.57 9.62 12.49
CA GLU A 89 -34.98 9.92 13.79
C GLU A 89 -34.74 8.63 14.61
N ASP A 90 -35.67 7.67 14.57
CA ASP A 90 -35.51 6.35 15.21
C ASP A 90 -34.30 5.57 14.70
N ARG A 91 -34.02 5.64 13.39
CA ARG A 91 -32.85 4.99 12.81
C ARG A 91 -31.56 5.65 13.23
N LEU A 92 -31.54 6.99 13.30
CA LEU A 92 -30.40 7.73 13.83
C LEU A 92 -30.18 7.40 15.31
N GLN A 93 -31.24 7.38 16.11
CA GLN A 93 -31.17 7.03 17.52
C GLN A 93 -30.61 5.62 17.70
N SER A 94 -31.12 4.64 16.96
CA SER A 94 -30.62 3.27 16.99
C SER A 94 -29.15 3.18 16.55
N PHE A 95 -28.75 3.95 15.54
CA PHE A 95 -27.37 3.97 15.07
C PHE A 95 -26.39 4.46 16.14
N PHE A 96 -26.71 5.54 16.87
CA PHE A 96 -25.86 6.10 17.93
C PHE A 96 -25.98 5.37 19.28
N SER A 97 -26.87 4.38 19.41
CA SER A 97 -27.04 3.58 20.63
C SER A 97 -26.06 2.41 20.69
N SER A 98 -24.78 2.67 20.43
CA SER A 98 -23.69 1.67 20.41
C SER A 98 -23.37 1.13 21.82
N GLY A 99 -22.73 -0.03 21.93
CA GLY A 99 -22.26 -0.54 23.22
C GLY A 99 -21.10 0.25 23.83
N SER A 100 -20.89 0.14 25.15
CA SER A 100 -19.72 0.72 25.84
C SER A 100 -18.39 0.15 25.36
N GLU A 101 -18.42 -1.04 24.75
CA GLU A 101 -17.27 -1.73 24.15
C GLU A 101 -17.25 -1.56 22.62
N ALA A 102 -18.03 -0.61 22.07
CA ALA A 102 -18.04 -0.38 20.65
C ALA A 102 -16.67 0.10 20.16
N ALA A 103 -16.29 -0.35 18.97
CA ALA A 103 -15.06 0.04 18.31
C ALA A 103 -15.26 0.05 16.79
N TYR A 104 -14.34 0.70 16.08
CA TYR A 104 -14.38 0.74 14.63
C TYR A 104 -12.99 0.67 14.02
N GLU A 105 -12.93 0.18 12.79
CA GLU A 105 -11.75 0.25 11.93
C GLU A 105 -12.09 1.01 10.66
N ILE A 106 -11.17 1.88 10.22
CA ILE A 106 -11.26 2.58 8.94
C ILE A 106 -10.17 2.04 8.02
N ALA A 107 -10.57 1.37 6.94
CA ALA A 107 -9.63 0.92 5.92
C ALA A 107 -9.28 2.06 4.95
N ARG A 108 -8.27 1.83 4.11
CA ARG A 108 -7.84 2.79 3.09
C ARG A 108 -9.01 3.18 2.18
N GLY A 109 -9.42 4.44 2.29
CA GLY A 109 -10.44 5.00 1.42
C GLY A 109 -9.98 5.24 -0.02
N LYS A 110 -10.95 5.51 -0.89
CA LYS A 110 -10.75 5.86 -2.30
C LYS A 110 -11.53 7.12 -2.67
N ARG A 111 -10.94 7.95 -3.53
CA ARG A 111 -11.61 9.10 -4.14
C ARG A 111 -12.51 8.62 -5.28
N MET A 112 -13.73 9.16 -5.34
CA MET A 112 -14.69 8.89 -6.42
C MET A 112 -14.74 10.06 -7.42
N LYS A 113 -15.28 9.78 -8.60
CA LYS A 113 -15.68 10.81 -9.58
C LYS A 113 -16.69 11.72 -8.85
N THR A 114 -16.48 13.05 -8.85
CA THR A 114 -17.19 14.11 -8.06
C THR A 114 -16.57 14.56 -6.73
N GLY A 115 -15.36 14.14 -6.36
CA GLY A 115 -14.69 14.68 -5.17
C GLY A 115 -15.24 14.13 -3.84
N ARG A 116 -16.04 13.07 -3.91
CA ARG A 116 -16.46 12.26 -2.76
C ARG A 116 -15.36 11.30 -2.37
N TYR A 117 -15.25 11.00 -1.08
CA TYR A 117 -14.37 9.98 -0.55
C TYR A 117 -15.20 8.85 0.05
N VAL A 118 -14.81 7.62 -0.27
CA VAL A 118 -15.47 6.42 0.27
C VAL A 118 -14.46 5.69 1.12
N PHE A 119 -14.78 5.50 2.39
CA PHE A 119 -13.97 4.74 3.34
C PHE A 119 -14.68 3.43 3.68
N PRO A 120 -14.09 2.26 3.37
CA PRO A 120 -14.56 1.01 3.92
C PRO A 120 -14.32 1.01 5.42
N ILE A 121 -15.29 0.51 6.18
CA ILE A 121 -15.26 0.51 7.64
C ILE A 121 -15.75 -0.81 8.18
N THR A 122 -15.29 -1.15 9.37
CA THR A 122 -15.76 -2.30 10.14
C THR A 122 -16.23 -1.79 11.49
N LEU A 123 -17.48 -2.04 11.83
CA LEU A 123 -18.05 -1.68 13.12
C LEU A 123 -18.12 -2.92 14.02
N PHE A 124 -17.64 -2.76 15.24
CA PHE A 124 -17.68 -3.77 16.29
C PHE A 124 -18.64 -3.26 17.35
N ASP A 125 -19.80 -3.90 17.46
CA ASP A 125 -20.80 -3.57 18.47
C ASP A 125 -21.42 -4.86 19.03
N PRO A 126 -20.93 -5.34 20.19
CA PRO A 126 -21.35 -6.62 20.75
C PRO A 126 -22.81 -6.64 21.19
N ARG A 127 -23.47 -5.47 21.32
CA ARG A 127 -24.90 -5.39 21.64
C ARG A 127 -25.78 -5.77 20.47
N THR A 128 -25.40 -5.34 19.27
CA THR A 128 -26.21 -5.55 18.07
C THR A 128 -25.90 -6.90 17.44
N THR A 129 -24.62 -7.26 17.32
CA THR A 129 -24.24 -8.55 16.74
C THR A 129 -22.88 -9.03 17.25
N PRO A 130 -22.69 -10.35 17.44
CA PRO A 130 -21.40 -10.92 17.82
C PRO A 130 -20.36 -10.85 16.68
N ARG A 131 -20.77 -10.51 15.45
CA ARG A 131 -19.89 -10.40 14.28
C ARG A 131 -19.62 -8.93 13.93
N PRO A 132 -18.42 -8.60 13.46
CA PRO A 132 -18.13 -7.27 12.93
C PRO A 132 -19.01 -6.96 11.71
N ARG A 133 -19.55 -5.73 11.63
CA ARG A 133 -20.34 -5.25 10.49
C ARG A 133 -19.46 -4.47 9.53
N CYS A 134 -19.17 -5.07 8.38
CA CYS A 134 -18.45 -4.40 7.30
C CYS A 134 -19.39 -3.50 6.50
N SER A 135 -19.04 -2.23 6.35
CA SER A 135 -19.81 -1.26 5.57
C SER A 135 -18.89 -0.21 4.93
N ARG A 136 -19.45 0.91 4.51
CA ARG A 136 -18.72 2.07 3.99
C ARG A 136 -19.38 3.37 4.44
N ILE A 137 -18.56 4.37 4.67
CA ILE A 137 -19.00 5.75 4.88
C ILE A 137 -18.58 6.60 3.67
N VAL A 138 -19.46 7.50 3.25
CA VAL A 138 -19.18 8.44 2.15
C VAL A 138 -19.07 9.85 2.71
N ILE A 139 -17.92 10.47 2.49
CA ILE A 139 -17.60 11.82 2.93
C ILE A 139 -17.58 12.75 1.72
N ILE A 140 -18.31 13.85 1.83
CA ILE A 140 -18.40 14.88 0.79
C ILE A 140 -18.02 16.23 1.34
N ARG A 141 -17.62 17.13 0.45
CA ARG A 141 -17.34 18.52 0.80
C ARG A 141 -18.65 19.27 0.99
N ALA A 142 -18.88 19.81 2.19
CA ALA A 142 -20.06 20.61 2.54
C ALA A 142 -19.79 22.13 2.42
N GLY A 143 -18.53 22.54 2.46
CA GLY A 143 -18.13 23.95 2.34
C GLY A 143 -16.68 24.13 1.88
N LYS A 144 -16.15 25.34 2.04
CA LYS A 144 -14.76 25.66 1.64
C LYS A 144 -13.73 24.82 2.39
N ASP A 145 -13.98 24.52 3.66
CA ASP A 145 -13.09 23.71 4.51
C ASP A 145 -13.88 22.70 5.36
N ASP A 146 -15.14 22.47 5.01
CA ASP A 146 -16.06 21.62 5.76
C ASP A 146 -16.41 20.32 5.01
N TRP A 147 -16.53 19.23 5.77
CA TRP A 147 -16.72 17.87 5.28
C TRP A 147 -17.84 17.18 6.06
N ALA A 148 -18.80 16.63 5.33
CA ALA A 148 -19.98 16.00 5.89
C ALA A 148 -20.15 14.56 5.41
N VAL A 149 -20.90 13.79 6.19
CA VAL A 149 -21.27 12.40 5.91
C VAL A 149 -22.52 12.39 5.03
N ASP A 150 -22.39 11.85 3.82
CA ASP A 150 -23.47 11.74 2.84
C ASP A 150 -24.12 10.34 2.82
N GLN A 151 -23.42 9.34 3.37
CA GLN A 151 -23.95 7.98 3.49
C GLN A 151 -23.50 7.34 4.80
N LEU A 152 -24.48 6.84 5.56
CA LEU A 152 -24.28 6.15 6.83
C LEU A 152 -23.83 4.68 6.66
N PRO A 153 -23.11 4.12 7.66
CA PRO A 153 -22.71 2.71 7.73
C PRO A 153 -23.82 1.66 7.94
#